data_AF-A0A7Y2GUG0-F1
#
_entry.id   AF-A0A7Y2GUG0-F1
#
_cell.length_a   1.000
_cell.length_b   1.000
_cell.length_c   1.000
_cell.angle_alpha   90.00
_cell.angle_beta   90.00
_cell.angle_gamma   90.00
#
_symmetry.space_group_name_H-M   'P 1'
#
loop_
_entity.id
_entity.type
_entity.pdbx_description
1 polymer ?
#
loop_
_entity_poly.entity_id
_entity_poly.type
_entity_poly.pdbx_seq_one_letter_code
_entity_poly.pdbx_strand_id
1 'polypeptide(L)'
;MAETLENNPNRIPDERKTLKKAQSRFVLFGLALVPFLPLLYLQGKLVRLKVGRLPDAEGDTKGKVSSEGEALTLLAVGESTVAGVGVKTHKEALTGQFSKHLSEKTGKSIGWEAFGVSGITVRRAINELIPKVPDRKVDI
;
A
#
# COMPACT_ATOMS: atom_id res chain seq x y z
N MET A 1 -20.31 -9.21 -60.44
CA MET A 1 -19.78 -10.56 -60.18
C MET A 1 -19.18 -10.52 -58.77
N ALA A 2 -19.81 -11.23 -57.83
CA ALA A 2 -19.31 -11.51 -56.47
C ALA A 2 -19.20 -10.38 -55.43
N GLU A 3 -20.19 -9.48 -55.34
CA GLU A 3 -20.35 -8.55 -54.19
C GLU A 3 -21.32 -9.12 -53.13
N THR A 4 -21.23 -10.42 -52.86
CA THR A 4 -22.22 -11.14 -52.03
C THR A 4 -21.59 -11.97 -50.91
N LEU A 5 -20.31 -11.75 -50.58
CA LEU A 5 -19.60 -12.49 -49.54
C LEU A 5 -19.41 -11.75 -48.21
N GLU A 6 -19.90 -10.51 -48.07
CA GLU A 6 -19.54 -9.67 -46.91
C GLU A 6 -20.64 -9.51 -45.85
N ASN A 7 -21.79 -10.16 -45.97
CA ASN A 7 -22.87 -9.96 -44.98
C ASN A 7 -23.60 -11.26 -44.62
N ASN A 8 -22.91 -12.12 -43.87
CA ASN A 8 -23.55 -13.27 -43.20
C ASN A 8 -23.76 -12.95 -41.69
N PRO A 9 -24.98 -12.59 -41.28
CA PRO A 9 -25.30 -12.23 -39.89
C PRO A 9 -25.25 -13.41 -38.90
N ASN A 10 -25.02 -14.65 -39.37
CA ASN A 10 -24.94 -15.85 -38.54
C ASN A 10 -23.52 -16.27 -38.16
N ARG A 11 -22.51 -15.43 -38.35
CA ARG A 11 -21.15 -15.70 -37.87
C ARG A 11 -21.00 -15.30 -36.39
N ILE A 12 -21.86 -15.81 -35.51
CA ILE A 12 -21.63 -15.70 -34.06
C ILE A 12 -20.48 -16.66 -33.72
N PRO A 13 -19.30 -16.17 -33.32
CA PRO A 13 -18.20 -17.04 -32.94
C PRO A 13 -18.66 -17.90 -31.75
N ASP A 14 -18.42 -19.22 -31.82
CA ASP A 14 -18.75 -20.16 -30.74
C ASP A 14 -17.93 -19.81 -29.47
N GLU A 15 -18.46 -18.90 -28.64
CA GLU A 15 -17.77 -18.32 -27.48
C GLU A 15 -17.26 -19.38 -26.51
N ARG A 16 -17.94 -20.53 -26.40
CA ARG A 16 -17.50 -21.64 -25.54
C ARG A 16 -16.19 -22.26 -26.01
N LYS A 17 -15.97 -22.37 -27.33
CA LYS A 17 -14.70 -22.86 -27.88
C LYS A 17 -13.58 -21.85 -27.66
N THR A 18 -13.89 -20.56 -27.78
CA THR A 18 -12.93 -19.48 -27.54
C THR A 18 -12.47 -19.44 -26.09
N LEU A 19 -13.40 -19.60 -25.14
CA LEU A 19 -13.12 -19.67 -23.70
C LEU A 19 -12.29 -20.90 -23.33
N LYS A 20 -12.66 -22.10 -23.81
CA LYS A 20 -11.87 -23.32 -23.58
C LYS A 20 -10.45 -23.22 -24.15
N LYS A 21 -10.31 -22.63 -25.35
CA LYS A 21 -9.01 -22.41 -25.99
C LYS A 21 -8.15 -21.42 -25.21
N ALA A 22 -8.74 -20.34 -24.69
CA ALA A 22 -8.05 -19.39 -23.82
C ALA A 22 -7.59 -20.07 -22.52
N GLN A 23 -8.48 -20.83 -21.86
CA GLN A 23 -8.17 -21.57 -20.63
C GLN A 23 -7.06 -22.60 -20.83
N SER A 24 -7.07 -23.37 -21.92
CA SER A 24 -6.00 -24.32 -22.24
C SER A 24 -4.67 -23.63 -22.49
N ARG A 25 -4.65 -22.44 -23.10
CA ARG A 25 -3.42 -21.65 -23.27
C ARG A 25 -2.87 -21.17 -21.92
N PHE A 26 -3.73 -20.73 -21.00
CA PHE A 26 -3.31 -20.39 -19.64
C PHE A 26 -2.73 -21.59 -18.88
N VAL A 27 -3.36 -22.77 -19.00
CA VAL A 27 -2.86 -24.00 -18.36
C VAL A 27 -1.52 -24.44 -18.96
N LEU A 28 -1.37 -24.43 -20.29
CA LEU A 28 -0.09 -24.75 -20.95
C LEU A 28 1.02 -23.77 -20.53
N PHE A 29 0.70 -22.48 -20.44
CA PHE A 29 1.66 -21.46 -20.01
C PHE A 29 2.05 -21.64 -18.53
N GLY A 30 1.08 -21.95 -17.66
CA GLY A 30 1.33 -22.30 -16.26
C GLY A 30 2.19 -23.56 -16.11
N LEU A 31 1.95 -24.59 -16.94
CA LEU A 31 2.75 -25.81 -16.94
C LEU A 31 4.19 -25.54 -17.40
N ALA A 32 4.37 -24.67 -18.40
CA ALA A 32 5.69 -24.27 -18.88
C ALA A 32 6.50 -23.50 -17.82
N LEU A 33 5.85 -22.87 -16.83
CA LEU A 33 6.49 -22.21 -15.69
C LEU A 33 6.92 -23.19 -14.58
N VAL A 34 6.35 -24.40 -14.51
CA VAL A 34 6.68 -25.41 -13.50
C VAL A 34 8.19 -25.71 -13.39
N PRO A 35 8.95 -25.96 -14.48
CA PRO A 35 10.39 -26.20 -14.38
C PRO A 35 11.18 -24.99 -13.88
N PHE A 36 10.62 -23.77 -14.00
CA PHE A 36 11.25 -22.55 -13.49
C PHE A 36 10.90 -22.26 -12.03
N LEU A 37 9.93 -22.96 -11.42
CA LEU A 37 9.54 -22.77 -10.02
C LEU A 37 10.71 -22.90 -9.03
N PRO A 38 11.66 -23.85 -9.16
CA PRO A 38 12.80 -23.94 -8.24
C PRO A 38 13.70 -22.71 -8.32
N LEU A 39 13.95 -22.21 -9.53
CA LEU A 39 14.75 -21.00 -9.76
C LEU A 39 14.03 -19.76 -9.23
N LEU A 40 12.74 -19.61 -9.53
CA LEU A 40 11.90 -18.51 -9.03
C LEU A 40 11.79 -18.53 -7.51
N TYR A 41 11.66 -19.71 -6.90
CA TYR A 41 11.65 -19.89 -5.45
C TYR A 41 12.99 -19.47 -4.84
N LEU A 42 14.12 -19.90 -5.44
CA LEU A 42 15.44 -19.52 -4.95
C LEU A 42 15.67 -18.01 -5.10
N GLN A 43 15.29 -17.42 -6.24
CA GLN A 43 15.33 -15.98 -6.47
C GLN A 43 14.48 -15.23 -5.44
N GLY A 44 13.24 -15.64 -5.22
CA GLY A 44 12.34 -15.05 -4.23
C GLY A 44 12.89 -15.17 -2.80
N LYS A 45 13.49 -16.31 -2.46
CA LYS A 45 14.14 -16.54 -1.16
C LYS A 45 15.37 -15.66 -0.99
N LEU A 46 16.22 -15.55 -2.01
CA LEU A 46 17.39 -14.68 -2.00
C LEU A 46 17.00 -13.20 -1.87
N VAL A 47 15.98 -12.75 -2.59
CA VAL A 47 15.45 -11.39 -2.48
C VAL A 47 14.91 -11.13 -1.08
N ARG A 48 14.10 -12.06 -0.54
CA ARG A 48 13.54 -11.94 0.82
C ARG A 48 14.62 -11.93 1.91
N LEU A 49 15.71 -12.69 1.71
CA LEU A 49 16.86 -12.71 2.62
C LEU A 49 17.70 -11.43 2.51
N LYS A 50 17.94 -10.92 1.29
CA LYS A 50 18.78 -9.74 1.07
C LYS A 50 18.08 -8.43 1.44
N VAL A 51 16.81 -8.29 1.11
CA VAL A 51 16.03 -7.06 1.35
C VAL A 51 15.43 -7.06 2.75
N GLY A 52 15.12 -8.23 3.31
CA GLY A 52 14.42 -8.33 4.58
C GLY A 52 13.00 -7.75 4.53
N ARG A 53 12.30 -7.74 5.68
CA ARG A 53 11.15 -6.84 5.84
C ARG A 53 11.73 -5.47 6.09
N LEU A 54 11.31 -4.47 5.29
CA LEU A 54 11.66 -3.09 5.58
C LEU A 54 11.20 -2.77 7.01
N PRO A 55 12.11 -2.27 7.87
CA PRO A 55 11.72 -1.92 9.23
C PRO A 55 10.70 -0.78 9.19
N ASP A 56 9.82 -0.78 10.18
CA ASP A 56 9.03 0.39 10.52
C ASP A 56 9.98 1.52 10.95
N ALA A 57 9.53 2.77 10.87
CA ALA A 57 10.37 3.88 11.28
C ALA A 57 10.77 3.75 12.75
N GLU A 58 12.01 4.11 13.06
CA GLU A 58 12.54 4.08 14.42
C GLU A 58 12.36 5.44 15.12
N GLY A 59 12.55 5.46 16.43
CA GLY A 59 12.51 6.67 17.24
C GLY A 59 11.11 7.10 17.68
N ASP A 60 10.98 8.38 18.04
CA ASP A 60 9.75 8.89 18.65
C ASP A 60 8.60 8.92 17.64
N THR A 61 7.48 8.27 18.00
CA THR A 61 6.20 8.34 17.27
C THR A 61 5.50 9.68 17.41
N LYS A 62 6.06 10.59 18.21
CA LYS A 62 5.53 11.93 18.48
C LYS A 62 6.56 13.00 18.15
N GLY A 63 6.09 14.16 17.74
CA GLY A 63 6.96 15.30 17.49
C GLY A 63 6.19 16.61 17.42
N LYS A 64 6.94 17.69 17.19
CA LYS A 64 6.36 19.01 17.02
C LYS A 64 7.11 19.76 15.92
N VAL A 65 6.35 20.51 15.11
CA VAL A 65 6.85 21.53 14.20
C VAL A 65 6.45 22.88 14.77
N SER A 66 7.43 23.73 15.06
CA SER A 66 7.19 25.05 15.66
C SER A 66 6.96 26.11 14.59
N SER A 67 5.98 26.96 14.83
CA SER A 67 5.69 28.19 14.09
C SER A 67 5.09 29.23 15.03
N GLU A 68 4.97 30.48 14.58
CA GLU A 68 4.54 31.62 15.41
C GLU A 68 3.04 31.60 15.74
N GLY A 69 2.23 30.90 14.95
CA GLY A 69 0.78 30.80 15.15
C GLY A 69 0.35 29.78 16.22
N GLU A 70 -0.97 29.79 16.48
CA GLU A 70 -1.65 28.89 17.42
C GLU A 70 -1.27 27.41 17.21
N ALA A 71 -1.14 26.64 18.29
CA ALA A 71 -0.79 25.23 18.21
C ALA A 71 -1.99 24.35 17.81
N LEU A 72 -1.79 23.47 16.84
CA LEU A 72 -2.71 22.39 16.46
C LEU A 72 -2.13 21.03 16.82
N THR A 73 -3.02 20.07 16.99
CA THR A 73 -2.72 18.67 17.25
C THR A 73 -3.17 17.78 16.09
N LEU A 74 -2.24 16.98 15.57
CA LEU A 74 -2.45 16.01 14.50
C LEU A 74 -2.24 14.59 15.03
N LEU A 75 -3.17 13.68 14.75
CA LEU A 75 -3.05 12.26 15.03
C LEU A 75 -3.19 11.46 13.73
N ALA A 76 -2.14 10.70 13.39
CA ALA A 76 -2.21 9.78 12.25
C ALA A 76 -2.40 8.35 12.74
N VAL A 77 -3.42 7.66 12.22
CA VAL A 77 -3.65 6.22 12.44
C VAL A 77 -3.63 5.51 11.09
N GLY A 78 -2.85 4.44 10.96
CA GLY A 78 -2.80 3.73 9.68
C GLY A 78 -1.91 2.50 9.65
N GLU A 79 -1.56 2.10 8.43
CA GLU A 79 -0.73 0.94 8.15
C GLU A 79 0.74 1.35 7.96
N SER A 80 1.39 0.86 6.91
CA SER A 80 2.81 1.01 6.62
C SER A 80 3.25 2.46 6.37
N THR A 81 2.36 3.29 5.81
CA THR A 81 2.65 4.71 5.54
C THR A 81 2.77 5.55 6.80
N VAL A 82 1.93 5.26 7.80
CA VAL A 82 1.97 5.91 9.12
C VAL A 82 3.06 5.28 9.99
N ALA A 83 3.27 3.96 9.87
CA ALA A 83 4.38 3.27 10.52
C ALA A 83 5.74 3.75 10.02
N GLY A 84 5.80 4.33 8.81
CA GLY A 84 7.01 4.89 8.22
C GLY A 84 7.94 3.82 7.65
N VAL A 85 7.38 2.79 7.01
CA VAL A 85 8.20 1.73 6.39
C VAL A 85 9.17 2.32 5.38
N GLY A 86 10.45 2.04 5.57
CA GLY A 86 11.52 2.44 4.65
C GLY A 86 12.10 3.83 4.87
N VAL A 87 11.68 4.57 5.91
CA VAL A 87 12.35 5.79 6.38
C VAL A 87 13.02 5.56 7.74
N LYS A 88 13.97 6.41 8.12
CA LYS A 88 14.72 6.21 9.37
C LYS A 88 13.90 6.58 10.61
N THR A 89 13.10 7.65 10.52
CA THR A 89 12.35 8.17 11.68
C THR A 89 10.92 8.58 11.32
N HIS A 90 10.01 8.57 12.30
CA HIS A 90 8.63 9.03 12.09
C HIS A 90 8.53 10.52 11.65
N LYS A 91 9.58 11.32 11.90
CA LYS A 91 9.69 12.70 11.38
C LYS A 91 9.88 12.74 9.85
N GLU A 92 10.56 11.74 9.30
CA GLU A 92 10.73 11.54 7.86
C GLU A 92 9.56 10.78 7.23
N ALA A 93 8.74 10.11 8.05
CA ALA A 93 7.53 9.42 7.60
C ALA A 93 6.43 10.41 7.18
N LEU A 94 5.36 9.86 6.62
CA LEU A 94 4.21 10.63 6.13
C LEU A 94 3.72 11.63 7.18
N THR A 95 3.52 11.19 8.43
CA THR A 95 2.99 12.02 9.51
C THR A 95 3.89 13.22 9.81
N GLY A 96 5.21 13.01 9.93
CA GLY A 96 6.15 14.09 10.20
C GLY A 96 6.28 15.08 9.05
N GLN A 97 6.35 14.59 7.80
CA GLN A 97 6.43 15.46 6.61
C GLN A 97 5.12 16.22 6.36
N PHE A 98 3.97 15.57 6.57
CA PHE A 98 2.67 16.21 6.48
C PHE A 98 2.52 17.31 7.52
N SER A 99 2.92 17.05 8.76
CA SER A 99 2.92 18.07 9.84
C SER A 99 3.77 19.28 9.49
N LYS A 100 4.93 19.05 8.87
CA LYS A 100 5.81 20.11 8.40
C LYS A 100 5.14 20.95 7.32
N HIS A 101 4.63 20.32 6.27
CA HIS A 101 3.93 21.01 5.18
C HIS A 101 2.68 21.75 5.66
N LEU A 102 1.94 21.16 6.60
CA LEU A 102 0.76 21.78 7.19
C LEU A 102 1.13 23.04 7.99
N SER A 103 2.21 22.97 8.79
CA SER A 103 2.74 24.11 9.52
C SER A 103 3.16 25.24 8.56
N GLU A 104 3.87 24.92 7.49
CA GLU A 104 4.30 25.88 6.46
C GLU A 104 3.10 26.55 5.75
N LYS A 105 2.01 25.81 5.51
CA LYS A 105 0.80 26.33 4.85
C LYS A 105 -0.08 27.17 5.77
N THR A 106 -0.11 26.86 7.06
CA THR A 106 -1.03 27.50 8.03
C THR A 106 -0.37 28.53 8.92
N GLY A 107 0.97 28.54 8.99
CA GLY A 107 1.73 29.35 9.95
C GLY A 107 1.54 28.91 11.41
N LYS A 108 0.93 27.74 11.64
CA LYS A 108 0.60 27.22 12.98
C LYS A 108 1.64 26.21 13.46
N SER A 109 1.86 26.15 14.77
CA SER A 109 2.66 25.09 15.37
C SER A 109 1.89 23.77 15.31
N ILE A 110 2.48 22.67 14.84
CA ILE A 110 1.81 21.37 14.73
C ILE A 110 2.47 20.35 15.64
N GLY A 111 1.80 19.95 16.71
CA GLY A 111 2.15 18.75 17.49
C GLY A 111 1.55 17.52 16.81
N TRP A 112 2.35 16.50 16.56
CA TRP A 112 1.90 15.31 15.83
C TRP A 112 2.24 14.02 16.57
N GLU A 113 1.40 13.01 16.39
CA GLU A 113 1.60 11.66 16.90
C GLU A 113 1.15 10.62 15.87
N ALA A 114 1.95 9.57 15.69
CA ALA A 114 1.76 8.53 14.68
C ALA A 114 1.49 7.16 15.34
N PHE A 115 0.36 6.57 15.00
CA PHE A 115 -0.04 5.22 15.37
C PHE A 115 -0.16 4.37 14.11
N GLY A 116 0.98 3.82 13.68
CA GLY A 116 1.06 2.98 12.49
C GLY A 116 1.59 1.59 12.80
N VAL A 117 1.00 0.56 12.19
CA VAL A 117 1.54 -0.81 12.23
C VAL A 117 1.50 -1.40 10.83
N SER A 118 2.64 -1.86 10.35
CA SER A 118 2.76 -2.45 9.02
C SER A 118 1.98 -3.75 8.88
N GLY A 119 1.20 -3.88 7.79
CA GLY A 119 0.37 -5.06 7.53
C GLY A 119 -0.88 -5.15 8.41
N ILE A 120 -1.28 -4.07 9.09
CA ILE A 120 -2.47 -4.09 9.93
C ILE A 120 -3.75 -4.04 9.09
N THR A 121 -4.72 -4.88 9.43
CA THR A 121 -6.07 -4.85 8.85
C THR A 121 -6.98 -3.95 9.69
N VAL A 122 -8.08 -3.44 9.12
CA VAL A 122 -9.05 -2.59 9.85
C VAL A 122 -9.52 -3.26 11.15
N ARG A 123 -9.84 -4.56 11.10
CA ARG A 123 -10.26 -5.33 12.29
C ARG A 123 -9.18 -5.32 13.37
N ARG A 124 -7.92 -5.52 13.00
CA ARG A 124 -6.80 -5.48 13.94
C ARG A 124 -6.54 -4.06 14.44
N ALA A 125 -6.67 -3.05 13.58
CA ALA A 125 -6.50 -1.66 13.98
C ALA A 125 -7.50 -1.25 15.06
N ILE A 126 -8.77 -1.62 14.91
CA ILE A 126 -9.82 -1.39 15.92
C ILE A 126 -9.47 -2.04 17.27
N ASN A 127 -8.92 -3.25 17.26
CA ASN A 127 -8.64 -4.00 18.49
C ASN A 127 -7.27 -3.70 19.11
N GLU A 128 -6.26 -3.34 18.32
CA GLU A 128 -4.86 -3.24 18.75
C GLU A 128 -4.32 -1.80 18.75
N LEU A 129 -4.80 -0.92 17.85
CA LEU A 129 -4.33 0.47 17.72
C LEU A 129 -5.25 1.44 18.44
N ILE A 130 -6.56 1.39 18.19
CA ILE A 130 -7.51 2.35 18.76
C ILE A 130 -7.46 2.41 20.29
N PRO A 131 -7.32 1.30 21.03
CA PRO A 131 -7.20 1.36 22.50
C PRO A 131 -5.92 2.05 23.00
N LYS A 132 -4.91 2.21 22.13
CA LYS A 132 -3.64 2.90 22.45
C LYS A 132 -3.67 4.37 22.07
N VAL A 133 -4.65 4.79 21.27
CA VAL A 133 -4.82 6.20 20.91
C VAL A 133 -5.30 6.96 22.15
N PRO A 134 -4.63 8.07 22.53
CA PRO A 134 -5.02 8.83 23.71
C PRO A 134 -6.39 9.48 23.52
N ASP A 135 -7.24 9.38 24.54
CA ASP A 135 -8.51 10.09 24.62
C ASP A 135 -8.25 11.56 24.99
N ARG A 136 -7.86 12.34 23.98
CA ARG A 136 -7.65 13.78 24.07
C ARG A 136 -8.22 14.45 22.83
N LYS A 137 -8.52 15.74 22.96
CA LYS A 137 -8.91 16.53 21.78
C LYS A 137 -7.77 16.51 20.77
N VAL A 138 -8.12 16.14 19.54
CA VAL A 138 -7.26 16.19 18.35
C VAL A 138 -7.94 17.14 17.36
N ASP A 139 -7.17 18.01 16.73
CA ASP A 139 -7.71 18.94 15.74
C ASP A 139 -7.79 18.33 14.34
N ILE A 140 -6.88 17.38 14.03
CA ILE A 140 -6.78 16.68 12.75
C ILE A 140 -6.47 15.19 12.95
#